data_AF-A0A354HSW5-F1
#
_entry.id   AF-A0A354HSW5-F1
#
_cell.length_a   1.000
_cell.length_b   1.000
_cell.length_c   1.000
_cell.angle_alpha   90.00
_cell.angle_beta   90.00
_cell.angle_gamma   90.00
#
_symmetry.space_group_name_H-M   'P 1'
#
loop_
_entity.id
_entity.type
_entity.pdbx_description
1 polymer ?
#
loop_
_entity_poly.entity_id
_entity_poly.type
_entity_poly.pdbx_seq_one_letter_code
_entity_poly.pdbx_strand_id
1 'polypeptide(L)'
;MGKSGVICRIEADRYFILSPKGQVLMRMGKTPAGRDLGSYVTLAPAGRKWKRALAIAAALALLAVSTIYTLPRASASQYRLALDINPSLELVYTENYQLKEWTAFDQAGTELLSSLERPEDVYAAIEAIFARCVQLGLTEEEQNVFVTADSQAPIDSDRLLGAFEGQGVIVKLHVVRLGAKEYKADGKSPLRSYLKRKTGTEVGNAESVSAAALGNLQEELAETIDIAPWHDNPVVQAFLEKYLVSGSLVEEMLAEGLTSEEIDCLLAIADAEKLAPADLFKALRQSGQSPGQFLQKHKKPDEVEAPQLSKPDWLPDLLAEEFDHPAGQLSSYLRKGLAPDDLLALLVLEDLGGGKLQKLVRGLETASVEALVSAAGIDVVGFEERLNGCKSLQSRAGKYADMAEVAELAASEKVSKGQILYILGRGYGLEEAGEILANKPPNQGWKEFLDNYAGNSGDGKNKGPGKGK
;
A
#
# COMPACT_ATOMS: atom_id res chain seq x y z
N MET A 1 33.12 -25.52 -61.14
CA MET A 1 33.57 -26.57 -62.09
C MET A 1 32.40 -27.49 -62.39
N GLY A 2 31.94 -27.55 -63.65
CA GLY A 2 30.78 -28.33 -64.05
C GLY A 2 31.04 -29.84 -63.98
N LYS A 3 30.06 -30.62 -63.52
CA LYS A 3 30.14 -32.10 -63.53
C LYS A 3 29.72 -32.56 -64.93
N SER A 4 30.65 -33.11 -65.71
CA SER A 4 30.42 -33.67 -67.04
C SER A 4 30.77 -35.15 -67.09
N GLY A 5 30.27 -35.86 -68.10
CA GLY A 5 30.56 -37.28 -68.34
C GLY A 5 29.69 -37.91 -69.43
N VAL A 6 29.87 -39.20 -69.69
CA VAL A 6 29.14 -39.96 -70.71
C VAL A 6 27.97 -40.71 -70.11
N ILE A 7 26.79 -40.66 -70.74
CA ILE A 7 25.63 -41.45 -70.31
C ILE A 7 25.92 -42.93 -70.55
N CYS A 8 26.01 -43.74 -69.50
CA CYS A 8 26.32 -45.16 -69.60
C CYS A 8 25.11 -46.08 -69.42
N ARG A 9 24.04 -45.58 -68.80
CA ARG A 9 22.81 -46.34 -68.56
C ARG A 9 21.62 -45.40 -68.46
N ILE A 10 20.50 -45.77 -69.09
CA ILE A 10 19.23 -45.03 -69.04
C ILE A 10 18.17 -46.01 -68.55
N GLU A 11 17.41 -45.58 -67.55
CA GLU A 11 16.25 -46.29 -67.00
C GLU A 11 15.01 -45.40 -67.13
N ALA A 12 13.83 -45.96 -66.80
CA ALA A 12 12.55 -45.29 -67.02
C ALA A 12 12.44 -43.91 -66.34
N ASP A 13 13.02 -43.74 -65.15
CA ASP A 13 12.89 -42.56 -64.29
C ASP A 13 14.22 -41.87 -63.96
N ARG A 14 15.35 -42.39 -64.46
CA ARG A 14 16.69 -41.90 -64.14
C ARG A 14 17.70 -42.29 -65.21
N TYR A 15 18.84 -41.60 -65.24
CA TYR A 15 19.98 -41.96 -66.06
C TYR A 15 21.30 -41.79 -65.30
N PHE A 16 22.30 -42.54 -65.74
CA PHE A 16 23.60 -42.64 -65.08
C PHE A 16 24.69 -42.12 -66.01
N ILE A 17 25.59 -41.31 -65.46
CA ILE A 17 26.67 -40.65 -66.18
C ILE A 17 28.01 -41.12 -65.60
N LEU A 18 28.87 -41.71 -66.42
CA LEU A 18 30.26 -42.00 -66.08
C LEU A 18 31.11 -40.74 -66.29
N SER A 19 31.60 -40.16 -65.19
CA SER A 19 32.49 -39.00 -65.25
C SER A 19 33.89 -39.37 -65.76
N PRO A 20 34.69 -38.40 -66.28
CA PRO A 20 36.08 -38.64 -66.69
C PRO A 20 36.99 -39.20 -65.59
N LYS A 21 36.58 -39.09 -64.32
CA LYS A 21 37.30 -39.63 -63.16
C LYS A 21 36.82 -41.05 -62.77
N GLY A 22 36.03 -41.72 -63.61
CA GLY A 22 35.54 -43.09 -63.38
C GLY A 22 34.37 -43.20 -62.39
N GLN A 23 33.83 -42.10 -61.88
CA GLN A 23 32.67 -42.13 -60.98
C GLN A 23 31.36 -42.18 -61.76
N VAL A 24 30.44 -43.08 -61.37
CA VAL A 24 29.07 -43.14 -61.90
C VAL A 24 28.17 -42.21 -61.09
N LEU A 25 27.58 -41.21 -61.75
CA LEU A 25 26.67 -40.22 -61.16
C LEU A 25 25.24 -40.50 -61.62
N MET A 26 24.32 -40.67 -60.68
CA MET A 26 22.89 -40.85 -60.96
C MET A 26 22.17 -39.48 -61.04
N ARG A 27 21.24 -39.35 -62.00
CA ARG A 27 20.31 -38.23 -62.12
C ARG A 27 18.89 -38.74 -62.33
N MET A 28 17.98 -38.20 -61.53
CA MET A 28 16.54 -38.43 -61.67
C MET A 28 16.02 -37.65 -62.89
N GLY A 29 15.08 -38.26 -63.62
CA GLY A 29 14.45 -37.71 -64.82
C GLY A 29 14.95 -38.33 -66.13
N LYS A 30 14.41 -37.83 -67.24
CA LYS A 30 14.83 -38.23 -68.59
C LYS A 30 16.16 -37.58 -68.98
N THR A 31 16.87 -38.20 -69.92
CA THR A 31 18.10 -37.62 -70.49
C THR A 31 17.79 -36.27 -71.17
N PRO A 32 18.78 -35.36 -71.27
CA PRO A 32 18.62 -34.13 -72.06
C PRO A 32 18.20 -34.44 -73.49
N ALA A 33 17.30 -33.62 -74.05
CA ALA A 33 16.73 -33.84 -75.37
C ALA A 33 17.80 -34.07 -76.45
N GLY A 34 17.64 -35.13 -77.25
CA GLY A 34 18.57 -35.52 -78.31
C GLY A 34 19.85 -36.23 -77.83
N ARG A 35 19.93 -36.65 -76.57
CA ARG A 35 21.08 -37.40 -76.01
C ARG A 35 20.64 -38.78 -75.54
N ASP A 36 21.36 -39.79 -76.00
CA ASP A 36 21.13 -41.21 -75.70
C ASP A 36 22.39 -41.86 -75.09
N LEU A 37 22.32 -43.16 -74.80
CA LEU A 37 23.41 -43.96 -74.27
C LEU A 37 24.69 -43.78 -75.12
N GLY A 38 25.82 -43.49 -74.47
CA GLY A 38 27.09 -43.14 -75.11
C GLY A 38 27.29 -41.63 -75.35
N SER A 39 26.29 -40.77 -75.12
CA SER A 39 26.42 -39.32 -75.31
C SER A 39 27.15 -38.61 -74.16
N TYR A 40 28.07 -37.69 -74.48
CA TYR A 40 28.70 -36.81 -73.48
C TYR A 40 27.78 -35.63 -73.10
N VAL A 41 27.59 -35.40 -71.80
CA VAL A 41 26.73 -34.34 -71.24
C VAL A 41 27.47 -33.52 -70.18
N THR A 42 27.18 -32.22 -70.15
CA THR A 42 27.66 -31.28 -69.12
C THR A 42 26.48 -30.83 -68.27
N LEU A 43 26.50 -31.08 -66.97
CA LEU A 43 25.39 -30.73 -66.08
C LEU A 43 25.53 -29.31 -65.54
N ALA A 44 24.45 -28.53 -65.64
CA ALA A 44 24.36 -27.20 -65.04
C ALA A 44 24.32 -27.29 -63.49
N PRO A 45 24.94 -26.36 -62.76
CA PRO A 45 24.88 -26.32 -61.30
C PRO A 45 23.46 -26.02 -60.82
N ALA A 46 23.00 -26.72 -59.78
CA ALA A 46 21.66 -26.53 -59.20
C ALA A 46 21.53 -25.12 -58.57
N GLY A 47 20.54 -24.35 -59.02
CA GLY A 47 20.31 -22.96 -58.61
C GLY A 47 19.71 -22.80 -57.21
N ARG A 48 20.28 -21.88 -56.41
CA ARG A 48 19.87 -21.52 -55.04
C ARG A 48 18.48 -20.86 -54.99
N LYS A 49 17.41 -21.62 -54.77
CA LYS A 49 16.04 -21.08 -54.55
C LYS A 49 15.67 -20.86 -53.06
N TRP A 50 16.44 -21.38 -52.10
CA TRP A 50 16.08 -21.30 -50.68
C TRP A 50 16.18 -19.90 -50.04
N LYS A 51 17.05 -19.02 -50.55
CA LYS A 51 17.21 -17.66 -49.97
C LYS A 51 15.98 -16.76 -50.16
N ARG A 52 15.16 -17.01 -51.20
CA ARG A 52 13.93 -16.23 -51.44
C ARG A 52 12.79 -16.63 -50.50
N ALA A 53 12.71 -17.91 -50.13
CA ALA A 53 11.70 -18.39 -49.17
C ALA A 53 11.94 -17.83 -47.76
N LEU A 54 13.21 -17.70 -47.35
CA LEU A 54 13.57 -17.13 -46.04
C LEU A 54 13.22 -15.64 -45.94
N ALA A 55 13.39 -14.88 -47.02
CA ALA A 55 13.06 -13.45 -47.05
C ALA A 55 11.55 -13.19 -46.98
N ILE A 56 10.74 -14.04 -47.64
CA ILE A 56 9.27 -13.94 -47.58
C ILE A 56 8.76 -14.31 -46.19
N ALA A 57 9.33 -15.33 -45.55
CA ALA A 57 8.98 -15.69 -44.17
C ALA A 57 9.34 -14.58 -43.16
N ALA A 58 10.51 -13.94 -43.32
CA ALA A 58 10.91 -12.81 -42.48
C ALA A 58 10.00 -11.58 -42.67
N ALA A 59 9.60 -11.28 -43.92
CA ALA A 59 8.68 -10.18 -44.21
C ALA A 59 7.26 -10.45 -43.64
N LEU A 60 6.77 -11.69 -43.71
CA LEU A 60 5.49 -12.08 -43.11
C LEU A 60 5.54 -12.04 -41.57
N ALA A 61 6.67 -12.44 -40.96
CA ALA A 61 6.87 -12.31 -39.52
C ALA A 61 6.89 -10.83 -39.08
N LEU A 62 7.59 -9.96 -39.82
CA LEU A 62 7.61 -8.51 -39.54
C LEU A 62 6.23 -7.86 -39.73
N LEU A 63 5.47 -8.27 -40.74
CA LEU A 63 4.09 -7.79 -40.95
C LEU A 63 3.14 -8.28 -39.84
N ALA A 64 3.29 -9.53 -39.39
CA ALA A 64 2.51 -10.08 -38.28
C ALA A 64 2.84 -9.42 -36.93
N VAL A 65 4.11 -9.08 -36.68
CA VAL A 65 4.51 -8.33 -35.48
C VAL A 65 4.04 -6.87 -35.57
N SER A 66 4.10 -6.26 -36.75
CA SER A 66 3.62 -4.89 -37.00
C SER A 66 2.10 -4.75 -36.77
N THR A 67 1.29 -5.70 -37.25
CA THR A 67 -0.16 -5.64 -37.06
C THR A 67 -0.60 -5.81 -35.61
N ILE A 68 0.18 -6.52 -34.76
CA ILE A 68 -0.08 -6.61 -33.31
C ILE A 68 0.12 -5.26 -32.61
N TYR A 69 1.00 -4.39 -33.10
CA TYR A 69 1.23 -3.05 -32.56
C TYR A 69 0.24 -1.99 -33.08
N THR A 70 -0.44 -2.23 -34.21
CA THR A 70 -1.37 -1.26 -34.81
C THR A 70 -2.85 -1.63 -34.68
N LEU A 71 -3.18 -2.83 -34.20
CA LEU A 71 -4.55 -3.15 -33.81
C LEU A 71 -4.91 -2.26 -32.60
N PRO A 72 -6.06 -1.54 -32.63
CA PRO A 72 -6.58 -0.93 -31.42
C PRO A 72 -6.82 -2.10 -30.46
N ARG A 73 -6.01 -2.20 -29.39
CA ARG A 73 -6.41 -2.99 -28.23
C ARG A 73 -7.82 -2.53 -27.92
N ALA A 74 -8.78 -3.46 -27.87
CA ALA A 74 -10.10 -3.17 -27.32
C ALA A 74 -9.87 -2.33 -26.07
N SER A 75 -10.36 -1.08 -26.06
CA SER A 75 -10.13 -0.17 -24.95
C SER A 75 -10.46 -0.96 -23.70
N ALA A 76 -9.46 -1.19 -22.84
CA ALA A 76 -9.71 -1.85 -21.57
C ALA A 76 -10.92 -1.16 -20.95
N SER A 77 -11.90 -1.94 -20.50
CA SER A 77 -13.11 -1.45 -19.83
C SER A 77 -12.67 -0.34 -18.86
N GLN A 78 -13.07 0.89 -19.17
CA GLN A 78 -12.77 2.07 -18.37
C GLN A 78 -13.93 2.27 -17.41
N TYR A 79 -13.60 2.35 -16.14
CA TYR A 79 -14.53 2.61 -15.06
C TYR A 79 -14.30 4.00 -14.50
N ARG A 80 -15.35 4.57 -13.92
CA ARG A 80 -15.32 5.91 -13.31
C ARG A 80 -15.77 5.81 -11.87
N LEU A 81 -15.07 6.52 -11.01
CA LEU A 81 -15.36 6.65 -9.60
C LEU A 81 -15.23 8.12 -9.22
N ALA A 82 -16.22 8.65 -8.53
CA ALA A 82 -16.20 10.00 -8.01
C ALA A 82 -15.94 9.98 -6.51
N LEU A 83 -15.10 10.91 -6.06
CA LEU A 83 -14.78 11.16 -4.67
C LEU A 83 -15.38 12.50 -4.27
N ASP A 84 -16.25 12.51 -3.27
CA ASP A 84 -16.74 13.74 -2.63
C ASP A 84 -16.20 13.79 -1.20
N ILE A 85 -15.04 14.44 -1.04
CA ILE A 85 -14.34 14.71 0.24
C ILE A 85 -14.53 16.18 0.66
N ASN A 86 -15.00 17.03 -0.26
CA ASN A 86 -14.89 18.50 -0.27
C ASN A 86 -13.41 18.94 -0.37
N PRO A 87 -12.75 18.69 -1.52
CA PRO A 87 -13.29 18.88 -2.88
C PRO A 87 -13.92 17.64 -3.52
N SER A 88 -14.58 17.84 -4.68
CA SER A 88 -15.17 16.78 -5.50
C SER A 88 -14.31 16.44 -6.72
N LEU A 89 -14.02 15.15 -6.95
CA LEU A 89 -13.12 14.64 -7.98
C LEU A 89 -13.70 13.43 -8.72
N GLU A 90 -13.22 13.15 -9.93
CA GLU A 90 -13.50 11.92 -10.69
C GLU A 90 -12.19 11.25 -11.12
N LEU A 91 -12.10 9.95 -10.86
CA LEU A 91 -11.02 9.06 -11.23
C LEU A 91 -11.50 8.09 -12.31
N VAL A 92 -10.75 7.98 -13.39
CA VAL A 92 -10.97 7.01 -14.47
C VAL A 92 -9.89 5.95 -14.40
N TYR A 93 -10.29 4.69 -14.27
CA TYR A 93 -9.37 3.57 -14.08
C TYR A 93 -9.78 2.36 -14.91
N THR A 94 -8.89 1.39 -15.03
CA THR A 94 -9.17 0.13 -15.74
C THR A 94 -9.63 -0.96 -14.78
N GLU A 95 -10.12 -2.08 -15.30
CA GLU A 95 -10.42 -3.30 -14.52
C GLU A 95 -9.26 -3.76 -13.62
N ASN A 96 -8.03 -3.43 -14.01
CA ASN A 96 -6.81 -3.76 -13.29
C ASN A 96 -6.39 -2.68 -12.27
N TYR A 97 -7.30 -1.78 -11.89
CA TYR A 97 -7.07 -0.65 -10.97
C TYR A 97 -6.04 0.39 -11.42
N GLN A 98 -5.49 0.27 -12.63
CA GLN A 98 -4.59 1.27 -13.19
C GLN A 98 -5.34 2.58 -13.50
N LEU A 99 -4.91 3.68 -12.88
CA LEU A 99 -5.41 5.03 -13.09
C LEU A 99 -5.03 5.55 -14.48
N LYS A 100 -6.05 6.03 -15.21
CA LYS A 100 -5.91 6.63 -16.54
C LYS A 100 -6.04 8.13 -16.50
N GLU A 101 -7.04 8.63 -15.79
CA GLU A 101 -7.32 10.07 -15.70
C GLU A 101 -7.82 10.40 -14.30
N TRP A 102 -7.55 11.62 -13.85
CA TRP A 102 -8.15 12.20 -12.65
C TRP A 102 -8.51 13.65 -12.93
N THR A 103 -9.71 14.07 -12.53
CA THR A 103 -10.22 15.40 -12.82
C THR A 103 -10.96 15.94 -11.61
N ALA A 104 -10.92 17.25 -11.44
CA ALA A 104 -11.64 17.94 -10.38
C ALA A 104 -12.92 18.58 -10.94
N PHE A 105 -13.96 18.66 -10.10
CA PHE A 105 -15.21 19.35 -10.43
C PHE A 105 -15.25 20.80 -9.93
N ASP A 106 -14.24 21.23 -9.16
CA ASP A 106 -14.15 22.57 -8.61
C ASP A 106 -12.70 23.08 -8.58
N GLN A 107 -12.55 24.37 -8.26
CA GLN A 107 -11.25 25.03 -8.18
C GLN A 107 -10.38 24.43 -7.06
N ALA A 108 -10.95 24.11 -5.89
CA ALA A 108 -10.21 23.55 -4.78
C ALA A 108 -9.59 22.18 -5.14
N GLY A 109 -10.34 21.33 -5.83
CA GLY A 109 -9.85 20.06 -6.37
C GLY A 109 -8.83 20.24 -7.49
N THR A 110 -8.97 21.29 -8.32
CA THR A 110 -7.98 21.58 -9.36
C THR A 110 -6.64 22.00 -8.74
N GLU A 111 -6.69 22.86 -7.73
CA GLU A 111 -5.50 23.26 -6.96
C GLU A 111 -4.89 22.06 -6.23
N LEU A 112 -5.72 21.21 -5.61
CA LEU A 112 -5.30 19.96 -4.97
C LEU A 112 -4.51 19.08 -5.94
N LEU A 113 -5.12 18.70 -7.07
CA LEU A 113 -4.51 17.81 -8.07
C LEU A 113 -3.27 18.42 -8.71
N SER A 114 -3.22 19.75 -8.89
CA SER A 114 -2.05 20.43 -9.47
C SER A 114 -0.78 20.30 -8.62
N SER A 115 -0.94 20.01 -7.33
CA SER A 115 0.17 19.84 -6.39
C SER A 115 0.64 18.40 -6.23
N LEU A 116 -0.02 17.44 -6.88
CA LEU A 116 0.23 16.01 -6.73
C LEU A 116 0.85 15.40 -7.99
N GLU A 117 1.82 14.50 -7.78
CA GLU A 117 2.24 13.56 -8.83
C GLU A 117 1.17 12.47 -8.96
N ARG A 118 0.79 12.15 -10.20
CA ARG A 118 -0.29 11.19 -10.48
C ARG A 118 0.19 9.75 -10.31
N PRO A 119 -0.33 8.98 -9.32
CA PRO A 119 0.05 7.57 -9.16
C PRO A 119 -0.48 6.71 -10.30
N GLU A 120 0.12 5.53 -10.49
CA GLU A 120 -0.35 4.57 -11.50
C GLU A 120 -1.59 3.79 -11.06
N ASP A 121 -1.79 3.58 -9.76
CA ASP A 121 -2.91 2.84 -9.17
C ASP A 121 -3.98 3.81 -8.63
N VAL A 122 -5.25 3.44 -8.78
CA VAL A 122 -6.39 4.28 -8.38
C VAL A 122 -6.50 4.45 -6.86
N TYR A 123 -6.19 3.44 -6.05
CA TYR A 123 -6.27 3.53 -4.59
C TYR A 123 -5.10 4.33 -4.03
N ALA A 124 -3.91 4.19 -4.60
CA ALA A 124 -2.78 5.07 -4.30
C ALA A 124 -3.10 6.54 -4.62
N ALA A 125 -3.87 6.79 -5.68
CA ALA A 125 -4.35 8.14 -5.99
C ALA A 125 -5.39 8.65 -4.98
N ILE A 126 -6.32 7.80 -4.53
CA ILE A 126 -7.30 8.15 -3.48
C ILE A 126 -6.57 8.51 -2.18
N GLU A 127 -5.60 7.70 -1.76
CA GLU A 127 -4.78 7.95 -0.57
C GLU A 127 -4.02 9.28 -0.69
N ALA A 128 -3.30 9.50 -1.80
CA ALA A 128 -2.54 10.73 -2.01
C ALA A 128 -3.45 11.98 -2.02
N ILE A 129 -4.64 11.87 -2.62
CA ILE A 129 -5.67 12.92 -2.61
C ILE A 129 -6.10 13.20 -1.17
N PHE A 130 -6.46 12.17 -0.40
CA PHE A 130 -6.97 12.33 0.95
C PHE A 130 -5.91 12.88 1.90
N ALA A 131 -4.69 12.32 1.88
CA ALA A 131 -3.55 12.80 2.65
C ALA A 131 -3.27 14.28 2.36
N ARG A 132 -3.40 14.71 1.10
CA ARG A 132 -3.23 16.11 0.73
C ARG A 132 -4.36 17.01 1.24
N CYS A 133 -5.61 16.52 1.24
CA CYS A 133 -6.73 17.22 1.88
C CYS A 133 -6.46 17.46 3.37
N VAL A 134 -5.96 16.44 4.09
CA VAL A 134 -5.57 16.56 5.50
C VAL A 134 -4.48 17.63 5.69
N GLN A 135 -3.42 17.59 4.88
CA GLN A 135 -2.32 18.56 4.96
C GLN A 135 -2.78 20.01 4.75
N LEU A 136 -3.67 20.22 3.78
CA LEU A 136 -4.23 21.54 3.45
C LEU A 136 -5.31 21.99 4.44
N GLY A 137 -5.72 21.13 5.39
CA GLY A 137 -6.79 21.44 6.35
C GLY A 137 -8.17 21.52 5.68
N LEU A 138 -8.38 20.76 4.60
CA LEU A 138 -9.65 20.65 3.89
C LEU A 138 -10.59 19.60 4.53
N THR A 139 -10.13 18.88 5.54
CA THR A 139 -10.88 17.85 6.25
C THR A 139 -11.41 18.36 7.59
N GLU A 140 -12.58 17.87 7.98
CA GLU A 140 -13.15 18.03 9.31
C GLU A 140 -12.52 17.03 10.31
N GLU A 141 -12.81 17.15 11.61
CA GLU A 141 -12.35 16.17 12.62
C GLU A 141 -12.97 14.78 12.39
N GLU A 142 -14.25 14.76 12.01
CA GLU A 142 -14.98 13.58 11.54
C GLU A 142 -15.45 13.84 10.11
N GLN A 143 -14.73 13.27 9.14
CA GLN A 143 -14.94 13.51 7.73
C GLN A 143 -15.85 12.46 7.11
N ASN A 144 -16.97 12.90 6.52
CA ASN A 144 -17.77 12.04 5.65
C ASN A 144 -17.17 12.06 4.25
N VAL A 145 -16.91 10.88 3.67
CA VAL A 145 -16.39 10.72 2.32
C VAL A 145 -17.36 9.87 1.51
N PHE A 146 -17.78 10.36 0.35
CA PHE A 146 -18.62 9.58 -0.56
C PHE A 146 -17.82 9.09 -1.76
N VAL A 147 -17.81 7.78 -1.95
CA VAL A 147 -17.22 7.11 -3.11
C VAL A 147 -18.37 6.65 -3.99
N THR A 148 -18.61 7.38 -5.08
CA THR A 148 -19.72 7.10 -5.99
C THR A 148 -19.20 6.44 -7.25
N ALA A 149 -19.70 5.25 -7.56
CA ALA A 149 -19.32 4.52 -8.76
C ALA A 149 -20.54 3.95 -9.49
N ASP A 150 -20.35 3.63 -10.77
CA ASP A 150 -21.33 2.81 -11.49
C ASP A 150 -21.47 1.43 -10.81
N SER A 151 -22.68 0.88 -10.85
CA SER A 151 -23.02 -0.42 -10.27
C SER A 151 -22.16 -1.59 -10.76
N GLN A 152 -21.58 -1.50 -11.97
CA GLN A 152 -20.73 -2.53 -12.56
C GLN A 152 -19.22 -2.25 -12.39
N ALA A 153 -18.85 -1.10 -11.81
CA ALA A 153 -17.44 -0.75 -11.63
C ALA A 153 -16.81 -1.64 -10.54
N PRO A 154 -15.66 -2.29 -10.79
CA PRO A 154 -14.98 -3.04 -9.76
C PRO A 154 -14.45 -2.08 -8.68
N ILE A 155 -14.81 -2.33 -7.43
CA ILE A 155 -14.22 -1.67 -6.26
C ILE A 155 -13.79 -2.78 -5.31
N ASP A 156 -12.56 -2.67 -4.84
CA ASP A 156 -11.96 -3.48 -3.80
C ASP A 156 -12.13 -2.72 -2.49
N SER A 157 -13.06 -3.17 -1.64
CA SER A 157 -13.39 -2.50 -0.38
C SER A 157 -12.20 -2.47 0.59
N ASP A 158 -11.34 -3.51 0.59
CA ASP A 158 -10.18 -3.57 1.48
C ASP A 158 -9.16 -2.51 1.08
N ARG A 159 -8.87 -2.40 -0.22
CA ARG A 159 -7.95 -1.37 -0.74
C ARG A 159 -8.50 0.04 -0.59
N LEU A 160 -9.83 0.17 -0.69
CA LEU A 160 -10.50 1.45 -0.47
C LEU A 160 -10.42 1.87 1.01
N LEU A 161 -10.67 0.96 1.94
CA LEU A 161 -10.57 1.20 3.38
C LEU A 161 -9.14 1.62 3.75
N GLY A 162 -8.14 0.87 3.28
CA GLY A 162 -6.73 1.19 3.55
C GLY A 162 -6.24 2.51 2.94
N ALA A 163 -6.91 3.05 1.91
CA ALA A 163 -6.60 4.36 1.36
C ALA A 163 -6.97 5.53 2.30
N PHE A 164 -7.83 5.31 3.29
CA PHE A 164 -8.24 6.32 4.28
C PHE A 164 -7.73 6.02 5.70
N GLU A 165 -7.49 4.75 6.02
CA GLU A 165 -7.07 4.32 7.35
C GLU A 165 -5.69 4.87 7.71
N GLY A 166 -5.51 5.27 8.97
CA GLY A 166 -4.20 5.69 9.45
C GLY A 166 -3.73 7.06 8.94
N GLN A 167 -4.65 7.91 8.45
CA GLN A 167 -4.35 9.23 7.89
C GLN A 167 -4.61 10.40 8.87
N GLY A 168 -4.92 10.11 10.13
CA GLY A 168 -5.06 11.09 11.20
C GLY A 168 -6.37 11.86 11.24
N VAL A 169 -7.39 11.38 10.55
CA VAL A 169 -8.75 11.94 10.56
C VAL A 169 -9.74 10.80 10.74
N ILE A 170 -10.79 11.00 11.55
CA ILE A 170 -11.87 10.02 11.68
C ILE A 170 -12.68 10.08 10.38
N VAL A 171 -12.82 8.96 9.67
CA VAL A 171 -13.51 8.94 8.37
C VAL A 171 -14.75 8.07 8.43
N LYS A 172 -15.87 8.60 7.93
CA LYS A 172 -17.07 7.83 7.57
C LYS A 172 -17.15 7.69 6.06
N LEU A 173 -16.77 6.51 5.58
CA LEU A 173 -16.71 6.23 4.16
C LEU A 173 -18.03 5.62 3.69
N HIS A 174 -18.67 6.28 2.72
CA HIS A 174 -19.94 5.87 2.14
C HIS A 174 -19.73 5.43 0.69
N VAL A 175 -19.96 4.14 0.40
CA VAL A 175 -19.89 3.61 -0.95
C VAL A 175 -21.27 3.69 -1.59
N VAL A 176 -21.39 4.49 -2.64
CA VAL A 176 -22.64 4.73 -3.37
C VAL A 176 -22.57 4.08 -4.74
N ARG A 177 -23.55 3.23 -5.05
CA ARG A 177 -23.65 2.53 -6.34
C ARG A 177 -24.84 3.08 -7.12
N LEU A 178 -24.54 3.73 -8.25
CA LEU A 178 -25.56 4.25 -9.15
C LEU A 178 -25.67 3.37 -10.40
N GLY A 179 -26.88 3.22 -10.94
CA GLY A 179 -27.05 2.56 -12.24
C GLY A 179 -26.44 3.40 -13.37
N ALA A 180 -26.05 2.77 -14.49
CA ALA A 180 -25.39 3.45 -15.62
C ALA A 180 -26.15 4.65 -16.21
N LYS A 181 -27.49 4.68 -16.08
CA LYS A 181 -28.31 5.82 -16.51
C LYS A 181 -28.29 7.00 -15.53
N GLU A 182 -27.94 6.72 -14.29
CA GLU A 182 -27.93 7.66 -13.17
C GLU A 182 -26.54 8.20 -12.87
N TYR A 183 -25.49 7.42 -13.17
CA TYR A 183 -24.12 7.87 -13.14
C TYR A 183 -23.84 8.89 -14.25
N LYS A 184 -24.08 10.17 -13.97
CA LYS A 184 -23.93 11.29 -14.91
C LYS A 184 -23.26 12.47 -14.22
N ALA A 185 -22.13 12.92 -14.78
CA ALA A 185 -21.42 14.11 -14.36
C ALA A 185 -21.84 15.31 -15.23
N ASP A 186 -22.98 15.93 -14.92
CA ASP A 186 -23.52 17.08 -15.68
C ASP A 186 -22.86 18.40 -15.21
N GLY A 187 -21.53 18.48 -15.31
CA GLY A 187 -20.72 19.61 -14.82
C GLY A 187 -20.51 19.65 -13.30
N LYS A 188 -20.95 18.60 -12.59
CA LYS A 188 -20.76 18.35 -11.16
C LYS A 188 -20.45 16.88 -10.92
N SER A 189 -20.07 16.51 -9.70
CA SER A 189 -19.92 15.10 -9.36
C SER A 189 -21.20 14.30 -9.64
N PRO A 190 -21.09 13.02 -10.04
CA PRO A 190 -22.22 12.13 -10.26
C PRO A 190 -23.20 12.09 -9.09
N LEU A 191 -22.69 12.10 -7.85
CA LEU A 191 -23.51 12.10 -6.65
C LEU A 191 -24.38 13.36 -6.53
N ARG A 192 -23.76 14.54 -6.65
CA ARG A 192 -24.48 15.81 -6.59
C ARG A 192 -25.52 15.92 -7.70
N SER A 193 -25.18 15.47 -8.90
CA SER A 193 -26.09 15.43 -10.06
C SER A 193 -27.27 14.50 -9.82
N TYR A 194 -27.02 13.33 -9.22
CA TYR A 194 -28.06 12.38 -8.82
C TYR A 194 -29.00 12.97 -7.76
N LEU A 195 -28.45 13.52 -6.68
CA LEU A 195 -29.22 14.14 -5.60
C LEU A 195 -30.09 15.30 -6.10
N LYS A 196 -29.57 16.14 -7.02
CA LYS A 196 -30.35 17.20 -7.64
C LYS A 196 -31.57 16.65 -8.40
N ARG A 197 -31.41 15.55 -9.13
CA ARG A 197 -32.54 14.92 -9.85
C ARG A 197 -33.51 14.23 -8.91
N LYS A 198 -33.03 13.59 -7.84
CA LYS A 198 -33.85 12.86 -6.86
C LYS A 198 -34.67 13.79 -5.97
N THR A 199 -34.05 14.88 -5.51
CA THR A 199 -34.61 15.75 -4.45
C THR A 199 -35.05 17.13 -4.96
N GLY A 200 -34.64 17.52 -6.17
CA GLY A 200 -34.83 18.87 -6.70
C GLY A 200 -33.93 19.94 -6.06
N THR A 201 -33.11 19.59 -5.07
CA THR A 201 -32.22 20.54 -4.37
C THR A 201 -30.83 20.51 -4.96
N GLU A 202 -30.30 21.68 -5.30
CA GLU A 202 -28.96 21.81 -5.85
C GLU A 202 -27.94 22.03 -4.73
N VAL A 203 -26.96 21.12 -4.64
CA VAL A 203 -25.80 21.27 -3.77
C VAL A 203 -24.64 21.85 -4.60
N GLY A 204 -24.03 22.93 -4.14
CA GLY A 204 -22.86 23.53 -4.78
C GLY A 204 -21.63 22.62 -4.69
N ASN A 205 -20.65 22.72 -5.61
CA ASN A 205 -19.48 21.81 -5.59
C ASN A 205 -18.60 22.00 -4.34
N ALA A 206 -18.57 23.20 -3.77
CA ALA A 206 -17.84 23.52 -2.56
C ALA A 206 -18.63 23.29 -1.25
N GLU A 207 -19.91 22.92 -1.36
CA GLU A 207 -20.77 22.67 -0.19
C GLU A 207 -20.69 21.20 0.21
N SER A 208 -20.76 20.91 1.51
CA SER A 208 -20.80 19.53 1.98
C SER A 208 -22.03 18.79 1.47
N VAL A 209 -21.80 17.62 0.85
CA VAL A 209 -22.87 16.78 0.31
C VAL A 209 -23.53 15.90 1.38
N SER A 210 -22.93 15.78 2.57
CA SER A 210 -23.29 14.81 3.60
C SER A 210 -24.76 14.89 4.03
N ALA A 211 -25.26 16.07 4.35
CA ALA A 211 -26.64 16.24 4.81
C ALA A 211 -27.67 15.82 3.73
N ALA A 212 -27.41 16.20 2.47
CA ALA A 212 -28.27 15.85 1.35
C ALA A 212 -28.17 14.34 1.02
N ALA A 213 -26.98 13.77 1.10
CA ALA A 213 -26.71 12.37 0.82
C ALA A 213 -27.34 11.43 1.86
N LEU A 214 -27.04 11.62 3.14
CA LEU A 214 -27.49 10.74 4.22
C LEU A 214 -29.02 10.72 4.38
N GLY A 215 -29.70 11.82 4.04
CA GLY A 215 -31.16 11.89 4.06
C GLY A 215 -31.85 11.20 2.88
N ASN A 216 -31.15 10.88 1.78
CA ASN A 216 -31.79 10.54 0.50
C ASN A 216 -31.20 9.32 -0.24
N LEU A 217 -30.13 8.69 0.24
CA LEU A 217 -29.40 7.61 -0.46
C LEU A 217 -29.64 6.19 0.08
N GLN A 218 -30.72 5.93 0.83
CA GLN A 218 -30.89 4.63 1.51
C GLN A 218 -30.76 3.40 0.61
N GLU A 219 -31.27 3.44 -0.63
CA GLU A 219 -31.23 2.29 -1.54
C GLU A 219 -29.91 2.21 -2.35
N GLU A 220 -29.23 3.34 -2.54
CA GLU A 220 -28.01 3.46 -3.35
C GLU A 220 -26.73 3.33 -2.51
N LEU A 221 -26.85 3.46 -1.19
CA LEU A 221 -25.77 3.27 -0.23
C LEU A 221 -25.51 1.77 -0.09
N ALA A 222 -24.46 1.29 -0.75
CA ALA A 222 -24.08 -0.11 -0.70
C ALA A 222 -23.40 -0.47 0.62
N GLU A 223 -22.59 0.45 1.15
CA GLU A 223 -21.80 0.22 2.35
C GLU A 223 -21.52 1.55 3.06
N THR A 224 -21.37 1.49 4.38
CA THR A 224 -20.80 2.57 5.19
C THR A 224 -19.81 1.97 6.16
N ILE A 225 -18.60 2.53 6.18
CA ILE A 225 -17.47 2.05 6.95
C ILE A 225 -16.99 3.19 7.85
N ASP A 226 -16.92 2.92 9.15
CA ASP A 226 -16.25 3.78 10.11
C ASP A 226 -14.75 3.45 10.11
N ILE A 227 -13.91 4.45 9.89
CA ILE A 227 -12.46 4.29 9.73
C ILE A 227 -11.76 5.10 10.81
N ALA A 228 -10.90 4.41 11.56
CA ALA A 228 -10.12 5.00 12.63
C ALA A 228 -9.00 5.92 12.06
N PRO A 229 -8.67 7.01 12.78
CA PRO A 229 -7.65 7.95 12.32
C PRO A 229 -6.25 7.34 12.36
N TRP A 230 -6.00 6.42 13.28
CA TRP A 230 -4.72 5.76 13.49
C TRP A 230 -4.96 4.34 13.99
N HIS A 231 -4.08 3.43 13.60
CA HIS A 231 -4.01 2.11 14.21
C HIS A 231 -3.09 2.15 15.43
N ASP A 232 -3.45 1.48 16.53
CA ASP A 232 -2.62 1.51 17.74
C ASP A 232 -1.31 0.75 17.55
N ASN A 233 -1.34 -0.42 16.92
CA ASN A 233 -0.15 -1.22 16.66
C ASN A 233 0.80 -0.56 15.62
N PRO A 234 2.06 -0.25 15.97
CA PRO A 234 3.05 0.34 15.06
C PRO A 234 3.34 -0.45 13.79
N VAL A 235 3.38 -1.78 13.88
CA VAL A 235 3.64 -2.70 12.76
C VAL A 235 2.47 -2.67 11.79
N VAL A 236 1.25 -2.77 12.32
CA VAL A 236 0.03 -2.71 11.50
C VAL A 236 -0.03 -1.38 10.76
N GLN A 237 0.12 -0.25 11.47
CA GLN A 237 0.16 1.07 10.85
C GLN A 237 1.20 1.17 9.72
N ALA A 238 2.33 0.47 9.83
CA ALA A 238 3.35 0.43 8.78
C ALA A 238 2.89 -0.29 7.51
N PHE A 239 2.16 -1.40 7.66
CA PHE A 239 1.59 -2.14 6.53
C PHE A 239 0.43 -1.39 5.86
N LEU A 240 -0.41 -0.70 6.64
CA LEU A 240 -1.48 0.15 6.10
C LEU A 240 -0.91 1.22 5.17
N GLU A 241 0.10 1.94 5.64
CA GLU A 241 0.77 2.98 4.86
C GLU A 241 1.51 2.44 3.63
N LYS A 242 1.99 1.20 3.67
CA LYS A 242 2.75 0.61 2.56
C LYS A 242 1.86 0.00 1.48
N TYR A 243 0.76 -0.67 1.86
CA TYR A 243 -0.04 -1.50 0.94
C TYR A 243 -1.48 -1.03 0.76
N LEU A 244 -1.94 -0.03 1.52
CA LEU A 244 -3.34 0.40 1.54
C LEU A 244 -4.30 -0.76 1.84
N VAL A 245 -3.89 -1.63 2.76
CA VAL A 245 -4.70 -2.75 3.25
C VAL A 245 -5.50 -2.31 4.48
N SER A 246 -6.45 -3.12 4.95
CA SER A 246 -7.15 -2.87 6.22
C SER A 246 -6.35 -3.32 7.46
N GLY A 247 -6.46 -2.55 8.54
CA GLY A 247 -5.82 -2.80 9.85
C GLY A 247 -6.15 -4.17 10.39
N SER A 248 -7.44 -4.47 10.44
CA SER A 248 -7.97 -5.74 10.91
C SER A 248 -7.40 -6.95 10.16
N LEU A 249 -7.18 -6.83 8.85
CA LEU A 249 -6.62 -7.94 8.08
C LEU A 249 -5.17 -8.21 8.47
N VAL A 250 -4.37 -7.17 8.67
CA VAL A 250 -2.98 -7.31 9.12
C VAL A 250 -2.93 -7.86 10.55
N GLU A 251 -3.83 -7.43 11.43
CA GLU A 251 -3.97 -7.99 12.78
C GLU A 251 -4.30 -9.49 12.74
N GLU A 252 -5.24 -9.91 11.89
CA GLU A 252 -5.56 -11.32 11.69
C GLU A 252 -4.36 -12.13 11.21
N MET A 253 -3.56 -11.58 10.28
CA MET A 253 -2.33 -12.22 9.80
C MET A 253 -1.31 -12.39 10.93
N LEU A 254 -1.09 -11.36 11.74
CA LEU A 254 -0.20 -11.43 12.90
C LEU A 254 -0.70 -12.44 13.95
N ALA A 255 -2.01 -12.48 14.20
CA ALA A 255 -2.63 -13.39 15.15
C ALA A 255 -2.53 -14.87 14.72
N GLU A 256 -2.53 -15.13 13.40
CA GLU A 256 -2.27 -16.45 12.81
C GLU A 256 -0.76 -16.81 12.80
N GLY A 257 0.09 -15.93 13.32
CA GLY A 257 1.52 -16.17 13.52
C GLY A 257 2.39 -15.94 12.29
N LEU A 258 1.90 -15.20 11.28
CA LEU A 258 2.73 -14.79 10.15
C LEU A 258 3.79 -13.77 10.60
N THR A 259 5.01 -13.91 10.09
CA THR A 259 6.05 -12.88 10.32
C THR A 259 5.81 -11.65 9.44
N SER A 260 6.43 -10.52 9.79
CA SER A 260 6.37 -9.30 8.99
C SER A 260 6.81 -9.53 7.54
N GLU A 261 7.84 -10.34 7.31
CA GLU A 261 8.31 -10.70 5.96
C GLU A 261 7.30 -11.56 5.19
N GLU A 262 6.58 -12.45 5.88
CA GLU A 262 5.55 -13.28 5.26
C GLU A 262 4.31 -12.45 4.90
N ILE A 263 3.91 -11.52 5.77
CA ILE A 263 2.83 -10.55 5.49
C ILE A 263 3.21 -9.69 4.29
N ASP A 264 4.40 -9.10 4.31
CA ASP A 264 4.90 -8.24 3.23
C ASP A 264 4.91 -8.96 1.87
N CYS A 265 5.40 -10.20 1.86
CA CYS A 265 5.41 -11.03 0.67
C CYS A 265 3.99 -11.37 0.18
N LEU A 266 3.07 -11.70 1.10
CA LEU A 266 1.68 -11.99 0.77
C LEU A 266 0.97 -10.76 0.17
N LEU A 267 1.11 -9.60 0.79
CA LEU A 267 0.51 -8.35 0.31
C LEU A 267 1.11 -7.93 -1.04
N ALA A 268 2.42 -8.06 -1.22
CA ALA A 268 3.05 -7.78 -2.51
C ALA A 268 2.62 -8.76 -3.61
N ILE A 269 2.38 -10.04 -3.29
CA ILE A 269 1.80 -11.01 -4.23
C ILE A 269 0.35 -10.62 -4.56
N ALA A 270 -0.44 -10.24 -3.56
CA ALA A 270 -1.82 -9.81 -3.78
C ALA A 270 -1.88 -8.62 -4.75
N ASP A 271 -1.02 -7.63 -4.56
CA ASP A 271 -0.90 -6.48 -5.47
C ASP A 271 -0.43 -6.90 -6.89
N ALA A 272 0.64 -7.69 -6.97
CA ALA A 272 1.20 -8.14 -8.25
C ALA A 272 0.25 -9.03 -9.07
N GLU A 273 -0.51 -9.88 -8.39
CA GLU A 273 -1.51 -10.78 -8.99
C GLU A 273 -2.91 -10.16 -9.08
N LYS A 274 -3.09 -8.93 -8.55
CA LYS A 274 -4.37 -8.19 -8.50
C LYS A 274 -5.49 -8.98 -7.82
N LEU A 275 -5.13 -9.60 -6.71
CA LEU A 275 -6.06 -10.32 -5.85
C LEU A 275 -6.36 -9.46 -4.62
N ALA A 276 -7.57 -9.58 -4.08
CA ALA A 276 -7.87 -9.00 -2.78
C ALA A 276 -6.95 -9.65 -1.73
N PRO A 277 -6.22 -8.87 -0.90
CA PRO A 277 -5.36 -9.42 0.14
C PRO A 277 -6.08 -10.41 1.07
N ALA A 278 -7.34 -10.13 1.42
CA ALA A 278 -8.16 -11.02 2.24
C ALA A 278 -8.42 -12.38 1.59
N ASP A 279 -8.66 -12.42 0.27
CA ASP A 279 -8.89 -13.66 -0.46
C ASP A 279 -7.62 -14.52 -0.53
N LEU A 280 -6.46 -13.90 -0.74
CA LEU A 280 -5.18 -14.60 -0.76
C LEU A 280 -4.84 -15.17 0.63
N PHE A 281 -5.07 -14.39 1.68
CA PHE A 281 -4.89 -14.85 3.06
C PHE A 281 -5.84 -15.98 3.42
N LYS A 282 -7.11 -15.89 3.00
CA LYS A 282 -8.08 -16.97 3.16
C LYS A 282 -7.66 -18.24 2.42
N ALA A 283 -7.13 -18.11 1.21
CA ALA A 283 -6.59 -19.24 0.45
C ALA A 283 -5.39 -19.90 1.16
N LEU A 284 -4.49 -19.09 1.76
CA LEU A 284 -3.41 -19.60 2.61
C LEU A 284 -3.97 -20.42 3.77
N ARG A 285 -4.91 -19.87 4.54
CA ARG A 285 -5.52 -20.57 5.69
C ARG A 285 -6.19 -21.88 5.29
N GLN A 286 -6.88 -21.91 4.15
CA GLN A 286 -7.57 -23.10 3.64
C GLN A 286 -6.62 -24.15 3.06
N SER A 287 -5.41 -23.76 2.66
CA SER A 287 -4.45 -24.67 2.04
C SER A 287 -3.85 -25.69 3.02
N GLY A 288 -3.84 -25.37 4.32
CA GLY A 288 -3.13 -26.14 5.35
C GLY A 288 -1.60 -26.15 5.20
N GLN A 289 -1.06 -25.29 4.34
CA GLN A 289 0.38 -25.15 4.10
C GLN A 289 1.00 -24.11 5.04
N SER A 290 2.30 -24.22 5.29
CA SER A 290 3.04 -23.11 5.89
C SER A 290 3.07 -21.90 4.94
N PRO A 291 3.14 -20.65 5.44
CA PRO A 291 3.19 -19.46 4.60
C PRO A 291 4.30 -19.55 3.55
N GLY A 292 5.51 -19.91 3.95
CA GLY A 292 6.64 -20.10 3.02
C GLY A 292 6.38 -21.12 1.88
N GLN A 293 5.64 -22.21 2.13
CA GLN A 293 5.29 -23.19 1.09
C GLN A 293 4.20 -22.70 0.15
N PHE A 294 3.23 -21.97 0.70
CA PHE A 294 2.14 -21.38 -0.08
C PHE A 294 2.69 -20.32 -1.05
N LEU A 295 3.51 -19.40 -0.53
CA LEU A 295 4.07 -18.27 -1.29
C LEU A 295 5.03 -18.71 -2.42
N GLN A 296 5.65 -19.88 -2.33
CA GLN A 296 6.51 -20.42 -3.41
C GLN A 296 5.76 -20.72 -4.72
N LYS A 297 4.44 -20.87 -4.68
CA LYS A 297 3.62 -21.16 -5.87
C LYS A 297 3.27 -19.91 -6.68
N HIS A 298 3.47 -18.74 -6.10
CA HIS A 298 3.13 -17.45 -6.67
C HIS A 298 4.33 -16.81 -7.34
N LYS A 299 4.08 -15.85 -8.24
CA LYS A 299 5.16 -15.11 -8.87
C LYS A 299 5.78 -14.18 -7.84
N LYS A 300 6.99 -14.50 -7.37
CA LYS A 300 7.70 -13.64 -6.41
C LYS A 300 7.85 -12.22 -6.99
N PRO A 301 7.45 -11.18 -6.24
CA PRO A 301 7.78 -9.81 -6.60
C PRO A 301 9.30 -9.61 -6.50
N ASP A 302 9.82 -8.64 -7.27
CA ASP A 302 11.23 -8.24 -7.17
C ASP A 302 11.45 -7.52 -5.82
N GLU A 303 12.46 -7.95 -5.06
CA GLU A 303 12.89 -7.39 -3.75
C GLU A 303 11.77 -6.75 -2.89
N VAL A 304 11.13 -7.56 -2.05
CA VAL A 304 10.18 -7.05 -1.04
C VAL A 304 10.88 -6.97 0.30
N GLU A 305 10.89 -5.79 0.90
CA GLU A 305 11.42 -5.53 2.23
C GLU A 305 10.28 -5.08 3.15
N ALA A 306 10.05 -5.83 4.22
CA ALA A 306 9.04 -5.51 5.22
C ALA A 306 9.21 -4.07 5.72
N PRO A 307 8.11 -3.34 5.98
CA PRO A 307 8.19 -1.96 6.45
C PRO A 307 9.02 -1.90 7.73
N GLN A 308 10.16 -1.21 7.66
CA GLN A 308 11.04 -1.08 8.81
C GLN A 308 10.48 -0.06 9.80
N LEU A 309 10.40 -0.45 11.08
CA LEU A 309 10.11 0.49 12.15
C LEU A 309 11.34 1.37 12.43
N SER A 310 11.10 2.66 12.67
CA SER A 310 12.16 3.57 13.11
C SER A 310 12.74 3.10 14.44
N LYS A 311 14.07 3.08 14.54
CA LYS A 311 14.75 2.76 15.80
C LYS A 311 14.80 3.98 16.72
N PRO A 312 14.60 3.82 18.04
CA PRO A 312 14.22 2.58 18.71
C PRO A 312 12.75 2.20 18.46
N ASP A 313 12.50 0.95 18.12
CA ASP A 313 11.17 0.41 17.76
C ASP A 313 10.18 0.37 18.93
N TRP A 314 10.68 0.35 20.16
CA TRP A 314 9.90 0.41 21.39
C TRP A 314 9.48 1.82 21.81
N LEU A 315 10.06 2.87 21.21
CA LEU A 315 9.83 4.25 21.62
C LEU A 315 8.38 4.71 21.41
N PRO A 316 7.72 4.43 20.27
CA PRO A 316 6.32 4.81 20.06
C PRO A 316 5.39 4.27 21.14
N ASP A 317 5.52 2.98 21.47
CA ASP A 317 4.73 2.34 22.53
C ASP A 317 4.98 2.98 23.90
N LEU A 318 6.24 3.26 24.25
CA LEU A 318 6.56 3.92 25.52
C LEU A 318 5.96 5.33 25.61
N LEU A 319 6.02 6.11 24.53
CA LEU A 319 5.49 7.47 24.50
C LEU A 319 3.96 7.49 24.45
N ALA A 320 3.34 6.51 23.78
CA ALA A 320 1.90 6.31 23.77
C ALA A 320 1.36 6.22 25.20
N GLU A 321 2.03 5.46 26.07
CA GLU A 321 1.61 5.32 27.47
C GLU A 321 1.79 6.58 28.31
N GLU A 322 2.78 7.42 28.00
CA GLU A 322 3.05 8.66 28.75
C GLU A 322 2.15 9.84 28.32
N PHE A 323 1.69 9.84 27.06
CA PHE A 323 0.98 10.96 26.45
C PHE A 323 -0.43 10.62 25.95
N ASP A 324 -0.89 9.38 26.10
CA ASP A 324 -2.23 8.93 25.68
C ASP A 324 -2.46 9.12 24.17
N HIS A 325 -1.48 8.69 23.36
CA HIS A 325 -1.55 8.69 21.90
C HIS A 325 -1.51 7.28 21.33
N PRO A 326 -2.15 7.03 20.16
CA PRO A 326 -1.96 5.80 19.42
C PRO A 326 -0.48 5.56 19.09
N ALA A 327 0.08 4.40 19.45
CA ALA A 327 1.49 4.12 19.19
C ALA A 327 1.80 4.09 17.68
N GLY A 328 0.85 3.66 16.84
CA GLY A 328 1.00 3.75 15.39
C GLY A 328 1.09 5.17 14.87
N GLN A 329 0.36 6.14 15.44
CA GLN A 329 0.53 7.56 15.09
C GLN A 329 1.97 8.01 15.31
N LEU A 330 2.50 7.74 16.50
CA LEU A 330 3.86 8.13 16.89
C LEU A 330 4.90 7.43 16.01
N SER A 331 4.70 6.15 15.73
CA SER A 331 5.55 5.37 14.82
C SER A 331 5.54 5.92 13.39
N SER A 332 4.37 6.32 12.88
CA SER A 332 4.23 6.95 11.55
C SER A 332 5.09 8.20 11.44
N TYR A 333 5.04 9.11 12.42
CA TYR A 333 5.86 10.32 12.40
C TYR A 333 7.36 10.01 12.40
N LEU A 334 7.81 9.05 13.21
CA LEU A 334 9.22 8.63 13.22
C LEU A 334 9.64 7.99 11.90
N ARG A 335 8.79 7.18 11.25
CA ARG A 335 9.10 6.58 9.94
C ARG A 335 9.16 7.61 8.82
N LYS A 336 8.35 8.66 8.92
CA LYS A 336 8.34 9.80 8.00
C LYS A 336 9.49 10.79 8.25
N GLY A 337 10.42 10.46 9.16
CA GLY A 337 11.67 11.18 9.35
C GLY A 337 11.69 12.21 10.48
N LEU A 338 10.63 12.29 11.29
CA LEU A 338 10.66 13.12 12.50
C LEU A 338 11.69 12.55 13.49
N ALA A 339 12.59 13.39 13.99
CA ALA A 339 13.59 12.95 14.95
C ALA A 339 12.92 12.55 16.28
N PRO A 340 13.42 11.52 17.00
CA PRO A 340 12.88 11.12 18.30
C PRO A 340 12.82 12.25 19.34
N ASP A 341 13.85 13.10 19.38
CA ASP A 341 13.90 14.24 20.30
C ASP A 341 12.87 15.32 19.95
N ASP A 342 12.63 15.55 18.65
CA ASP A 342 11.62 16.50 18.19
C ASP A 342 10.21 15.97 18.51
N LEU A 343 9.94 14.68 18.26
CA LEU A 343 8.66 14.07 18.64
C LEU A 343 8.40 14.21 20.14
N LEU A 344 9.40 13.92 20.97
CA LEU A 344 9.29 14.06 22.43
C LEU A 344 8.99 15.51 22.83
N ALA A 345 9.68 16.47 22.23
CA ALA A 345 9.46 17.89 22.49
C ALA A 345 8.05 18.33 22.08
N LEU A 346 7.54 17.86 20.93
CA LEU A 346 6.18 18.19 20.48
C LEU A 346 5.10 17.57 21.36
N LEU A 347 5.29 16.34 21.84
CA LEU A 347 4.37 15.70 22.79
C LEU A 347 4.32 16.46 24.12
N VAL A 348 5.47 16.90 24.63
CA VAL A 348 5.54 17.76 25.82
C VAL A 348 4.84 19.10 25.56
N LEU A 349 5.03 19.68 24.38
CA LEU A 349 4.37 20.93 24.01
C LEU A 349 2.85 20.76 23.97
N GLU A 350 2.32 19.65 23.44
CA GLU A 350 0.89 19.34 23.48
C GLU A 350 0.38 19.12 24.91
N ASP A 351 1.08 18.34 25.73
CA ASP A 351 0.76 18.06 27.15
C ASP A 351 0.63 19.35 27.97
N LEU A 352 1.42 20.37 27.62
CA LEU A 352 1.39 21.70 28.23
C LEU A 352 0.38 22.66 27.59
N GLY A 353 -0.40 22.22 26.60
CA GLY A 353 -1.46 23.00 25.96
C GLY A 353 -1.01 23.86 24.77
N GLY A 354 0.15 23.58 24.18
CA GLY A 354 0.71 24.33 23.06
C GLY A 354 0.05 24.06 21.70
N GLY A 355 -0.87 23.08 21.63
CA GLY A 355 -1.63 22.73 20.43
C GLY A 355 -1.62 21.23 20.16
N LYS A 356 -2.42 20.80 19.18
CA LYS A 356 -2.53 19.38 18.80
C LYS A 356 -1.27 18.87 18.11
N LEU A 357 -0.78 17.67 18.44
CA LEU A 357 0.45 17.07 17.87
C LEU A 357 0.52 17.20 16.36
N GLN A 358 -0.56 16.85 15.64
CA GLN A 358 -0.60 16.91 14.18
C GLN A 358 -0.31 18.32 13.63
N LYS A 359 -0.83 19.36 14.28
CA LYS A 359 -0.57 20.76 13.89
C LYS A 359 0.86 21.17 14.22
N LEU A 360 1.39 20.69 15.34
CA LEU A 360 2.76 20.95 15.77
C LEU A 360 3.79 20.30 14.85
N VAL A 361 3.57 19.04 14.45
CA VAL A 361 4.43 18.32 13.48
C VAL A 361 4.48 19.06 12.15
N ARG A 362 3.34 19.53 11.63
CA ARG A 362 3.31 20.36 10.41
C ARG A 362 4.03 21.69 10.62
N GLY A 363 3.95 22.28 11.82
CA GLY A 363 4.67 23.50 12.16
C GLY A 363 6.19 23.36 12.00
N LEU A 364 6.75 22.17 12.27
CA LEU A 364 8.19 21.90 12.12
C LEU A 364 8.69 21.97 10.68
N GLU A 365 7.81 21.89 9.68
CA GLU A 365 8.19 22.09 8.28
C GLU A 365 8.70 23.52 8.02
N THR A 366 8.33 24.48 8.88
CA THR A 366 8.60 25.91 8.68
C THR A 366 9.21 26.63 9.88
N ALA A 367 9.23 26.01 11.06
CA ALA A 367 9.69 26.60 12.31
C ALA A 367 10.47 25.57 13.15
N SER A 368 11.35 26.04 14.04
CA SER A 368 11.99 25.16 15.03
C SER A 368 11.07 24.90 16.23
N VAL A 369 11.40 23.89 17.03
CA VAL A 369 10.69 23.59 18.29
C VAL A 369 10.65 24.82 19.21
N GLU A 370 11.76 25.54 19.35
CA GLU A 370 11.83 26.73 20.21
C GLU A 370 10.89 27.84 19.73
N ALA A 371 10.77 28.01 18.41
CA ALA A 371 9.84 28.97 17.82
C ALA A 371 8.38 28.55 18.08
N LEU A 372 8.07 27.26 18.01
CA LEU A 372 6.74 26.74 18.33
C LEU A 372 6.38 26.92 19.81
N VAL A 373 7.31 26.63 20.73
CA VAL A 373 7.14 26.85 22.18
C VAL A 373 6.86 28.33 22.46
N SER A 374 7.66 29.23 21.88
CA SER A 374 7.47 30.67 22.04
C SER A 374 6.14 31.15 21.47
N ALA A 375 5.72 30.62 20.31
CA ALA A 375 4.45 30.98 19.67
C ALA A 375 3.24 30.50 20.47
N ALA A 376 3.36 29.36 21.15
CA ALA A 376 2.34 28.79 22.02
C ALA A 376 2.19 29.54 23.36
N GLY A 377 3.15 30.40 23.73
CA GLY A 377 3.12 31.14 24.99
C GLY A 377 3.32 30.25 26.23
N ILE A 378 3.98 29.10 26.04
CA ILE A 378 4.29 28.15 27.12
C ILE A 378 5.51 28.65 27.91
N ASP A 379 5.49 28.46 29.23
CA ASP A 379 6.63 28.75 30.09
C ASP A 379 7.82 27.85 29.72
N VAL A 380 8.93 28.48 29.33
CA VAL A 380 10.14 27.77 28.86
C VAL A 380 10.72 26.89 29.97
N VAL A 381 10.67 27.34 31.24
CA VAL A 381 11.21 26.57 32.36
C VAL A 381 10.38 25.31 32.58
N GLY A 382 9.05 25.43 32.66
CA GLY A 382 8.15 24.27 32.78
C GLY A 382 8.26 23.31 31.60
N PHE A 383 8.42 23.82 30.38
CA PHE A 383 8.67 23.00 29.19
C PHE A 383 9.98 22.21 29.30
N GLU A 384 11.09 22.87 29.64
CA GLU A 384 12.40 22.20 29.79
C GLU A 384 12.40 21.18 30.92
N GLU A 385 11.76 21.48 32.06
CA GLU A 385 11.61 20.55 33.17
C GLU A 385 10.86 19.28 32.75
N ARG A 386 9.71 19.46 32.08
CA ARG A 386 8.89 18.33 31.58
C ARG A 386 9.65 17.51 30.55
N LEU A 387 10.31 18.16 29.59
CA LEU A 387 11.12 17.53 28.55
C LEU A 387 12.28 16.72 29.15
N ASN A 388 12.99 17.27 30.13
CA ASN A 388 14.07 16.57 30.83
C ASN A 388 13.57 15.37 31.64
N GLY A 389 12.38 15.46 32.23
CA GLY A 389 11.69 14.35 32.87
C GLY A 389 11.43 13.20 31.90
N CYS A 390 10.89 13.50 30.72
CA CYS A 390 10.62 12.53 29.67
C CYS A 390 11.92 11.94 29.06
N LYS A 391 12.96 12.74 28.85
CA LYS A 391 14.28 12.23 28.43
C LYS A 391 14.88 11.27 29.46
N SER A 392 14.68 11.56 30.75
CA SER A 392 15.12 10.66 31.82
C SER A 392 14.32 9.36 31.85
N LEU A 393 13.01 9.40 31.60
CA LEU A 393 12.15 8.22 31.42
C LEU A 393 12.68 7.34 30.28
N GLN A 394 12.86 7.91 29.09
CA GLN A 394 13.37 7.22 27.91
C GLN A 394 14.76 6.62 28.16
N SER A 395 15.66 7.36 28.80
CA SER A 395 17.01 6.88 29.13
C SER A 395 17.00 5.70 30.10
N ARG A 396 16.11 5.71 31.11
CA ARG A 396 15.96 4.57 32.04
C ARG A 396 15.41 3.35 31.31
N ALA A 397 14.35 3.52 30.52
CA ALA A 397 13.78 2.46 29.69
C ALA A 397 14.83 1.84 28.76
N GLY A 398 15.61 2.67 28.07
CA GLY A 398 16.64 2.22 27.13
C GLY A 398 17.70 1.28 27.71
N LYS A 399 17.93 1.31 29.03
CA LYS A 399 18.85 0.37 29.72
C LYS A 399 18.35 -1.08 29.73
N TYR A 400 17.03 -1.26 29.64
CA TYR A 400 16.37 -2.57 29.67
C TYR A 400 15.95 -3.04 28.28
N ALA A 401 16.02 -2.17 27.27
CA ALA A 401 15.48 -2.43 25.94
C ALA A 401 16.05 -3.70 25.31
N ASP A 402 17.32 -4.04 25.53
CA ASP A 402 17.94 -5.21 24.90
C ASP A 402 17.94 -6.46 25.78
N MET A 403 17.29 -6.42 26.95
CA MET A 403 17.20 -7.57 27.86
C MET A 403 16.22 -8.63 27.34
N ALA A 404 16.66 -9.89 27.30
CA ALA A 404 15.83 -11.00 26.85
C ALA A 404 14.60 -11.20 27.75
N GLU A 405 14.78 -10.98 29.05
CA GLU A 405 13.74 -11.10 30.07
C GLU A 405 12.57 -10.13 29.83
N VAL A 406 12.82 -8.96 29.24
CA VAL A 406 11.77 -8.01 28.85
C VAL A 406 10.95 -8.55 27.69
N ALA A 407 11.59 -9.19 26.71
CA ALA A 407 10.88 -9.80 25.58
C ALA A 407 10.07 -11.04 26.02
N GLU A 408 10.63 -11.85 26.94
CA GLU A 408 9.94 -12.99 27.52
C GLU A 408 8.69 -12.56 28.31
N LEU A 409 8.81 -11.52 29.14
CA LEU A 409 7.69 -10.97 29.90
C LEU A 409 6.62 -10.35 28.98
N ALA A 410 7.02 -9.66 27.91
CA ALA A 410 6.09 -9.11 26.91
C ALA A 410 5.26 -10.22 26.26
N ALA A 411 5.93 -11.32 25.88
CA ALA A 411 5.28 -12.47 25.27
C ALA A 411 4.36 -13.22 26.25
N SER A 412 4.75 -13.39 27.52
CA SER A 412 3.93 -14.09 28.52
C SER A 412 2.66 -13.31 28.87
N GLU A 413 2.79 -11.99 29.03
CA GLU A 413 1.68 -11.10 29.41
C GLU A 413 0.87 -10.59 28.20
N LYS A 414 1.31 -10.91 26.97
CA LYS A 414 0.69 -10.47 25.71
C LYS A 414 0.55 -8.94 25.61
N VAL A 415 1.59 -8.24 26.03
CA VAL A 415 1.69 -6.76 26.00
C VAL A 415 2.84 -6.33 25.09
N SER A 416 2.86 -5.06 24.69
CA SER A 416 3.97 -4.54 23.91
C SER A 416 5.23 -4.42 24.77
N LYS A 417 6.39 -4.55 24.12
CA LYS A 417 7.69 -4.33 24.78
C LYS A 417 7.79 -2.92 25.37
N GLY A 418 7.23 -1.92 24.68
CA GLY A 418 7.23 -0.54 25.14
C GLY A 418 6.40 -0.34 26.41
N GLN A 419 5.31 -1.10 26.62
CA GLN A 419 4.54 -1.05 27.87
C GLN A 419 5.37 -1.50 29.08
N ILE A 420 6.14 -2.58 28.93
CA ILE A 420 7.05 -3.03 30.00
C ILE A 420 8.15 -1.99 30.22
N LEU A 421 8.73 -1.48 29.14
CA LEU A 421 9.76 -0.45 29.22
C LEU A 421 9.25 0.86 29.81
N TYR A 422 7.96 1.17 29.67
CA TYR A 422 7.32 2.29 30.35
C TYR A 422 7.36 2.08 31.87
N ILE A 423 6.90 0.92 32.36
CA ILE A 423 6.94 0.57 33.80
C ILE A 423 8.39 0.64 34.34
N LEU A 424 9.34 0.01 33.66
CA LEU A 424 10.76 0.06 34.06
C LEU A 424 11.33 1.49 33.99
N GLY A 425 10.94 2.25 32.96
CA GLY A 425 11.28 3.66 32.80
C GLY A 425 10.74 4.53 33.93
N ARG A 426 9.61 4.17 34.55
CA ARG A 426 9.05 4.83 35.74
C ARG A 426 9.82 4.52 37.02
N GLY A 427 10.76 3.57 36.98
CA GLY A 427 11.70 3.27 38.05
C GLY A 427 11.46 1.94 38.78
N TYR A 428 10.51 1.14 38.31
CA TYR A 428 10.22 -0.19 38.86
C TYR A 428 11.20 -1.26 38.36
N GLY A 429 11.38 -2.31 39.14
CA GLY A 429 12.16 -3.50 38.75
C GLY A 429 11.39 -4.44 37.81
N LEU A 430 12.08 -5.42 37.23
CA LEU A 430 11.47 -6.41 36.32
C LEU A 430 10.44 -7.31 37.02
N GLU A 431 10.73 -7.74 38.25
CA GLU A 431 9.79 -8.54 39.06
C GLU A 431 8.53 -7.72 39.39
N GLU A 432 8.70 -6.47 39.81
CA GLU A 432 7.60 -5.54 40.11
C GLU A 432 6.78 -5.23 38.85
N ALA A 433 7.41 -5.17 37.68
CA ALA A 433 6.70 -4.96 36.42
C ALA A 433 5.69 -6.08 36.14
N GLY A 434 6.03 -7.34 36.44
CA GLY A 434 5.09 -8.47 36.33
C GLY A 434 3.89 -8.32 37.27
N GLU A 435 4.12 -7.91 38.52
CA GLU A 435 3.03 -7.67 39.49
C GLU A 435 2.13 -6.50 39.07
N ILE A 436 2.73 -5.43 38.55
CA ILE A 436 2.05 -4.24 38.04
C ILE A 436 1.17 -4.60 36.84
N LEU A 437 1.68 -5.42 35.90
CA LEU A 437 0.93 -5.94 34.75
C LEU A 437 -0.31 -6.73 35.19
N ALA A 438 -0.16 -7.62 36.16
CA ALA A 438 -1.26 -8.44 36.65
C ALA A 438 -2.35 -7.63 37.41
N ASN A 439 -1.98 -6.51 38.03
CA ASN A 439 -2.88 -5.73 38.89
C ASN A 439 -3.54 -4.54 38.21
N LYS A 440 -3.14 -4.18 36.99
CA LYS A 440 -3.70 -3.02 36.28
C LYS A 440 -5.18 -3.27 35.90
N PRO A 441 -6.10 -2.36 36.26
CA PRO A 441 -7.48 -2.44 35.79
C PRO A 441 -7.57 -2.28 34.25
N PRO A 442 -8.49 -2.99 33.58
CA PRO A 442 -8.60 -2.97 32.12
C PRO A 442 -8.95 -1.58 31.55
N ASN A 443 -9.68 -0.75 32.29
CA ASN A 443 -10.18 0.55 31.81
C ASN A 443 -9.39 1.76 32.32
N GLN A 444 -8.20 1.55 32.88
CA GLN A 444 -7.37 2.63 33.41
C GLN A 444 -6.12 2.81 32.52
N GLY A 445 -5.69 4.03 32.24
CA GLY A 445 -4.44 4.28 31.50
C GLY A 445 -3.21 3.89 32.32
N TRP A 446 -2.09 3.53 31.67
CA TRP A 446 -0.86 3.14 32.37
C TRP A 446 -0.28 4.27 33.23
N LYS A 447 -0.23 5.49 32.70
CA LYS A 447 0.21 6.68 33.45
C LYS A 447 -0.63 6.90 34.70
N GLU A 448 -1.95 6.95 34.54
CA GLU A 448 -2.89 7.14 35.64
C GLU A 448 -2.75 6.04 36.70
N PHE A 449 -2.63 4.78 36.27
CA PHE A 449 -2.44 3.66 37.18
C PHE A 449 -1.13 3.80 37.96
N LEU A 450 0.00 4.06 37.31
CA LEU A 450 1.31 4.14 37.95
C LEU A 450 1.47 5.38 38.84
N ASP A 451 0.88 6.51 38.47
CA ASP A 451 0.83 7.73 39.31
C ASP A 451 0.13 7.44 40.65
N ASN A 452 -0.92 6.62 40.63
CA ASN A 452 -1.65 6.20 41.83
C ASN A 452 -1.02 4.98 42.52
N TYR A 453 -0.29 4.14 41.79
CA TYR A 453 0.37 2.95 42.31
C TYR A 453 1.46 3.33 43.32
N ALA A 454 2.29 4.32 42.99
CA ALA A 454 3.32 4.85 43.89
C ALA A 454 2.74 5.43 45.19
N GLY A 455 1.53 5.98 45.15
CA GLY A 455 0.82 6.53 46.33
C GLY A 455 0.25 5.45 47.27
N ASN A 456 0.00 4.24 46.77
CA ASN A 456 -0.58 3.14 47.55
C ASN A 456 0.43 2.06 47.95
N SER A 457 1.60 2.00 47.29
CA SER A 457 2.65 1.00 47.57
C SER A 457 3.63 1.41 48.68
N GLY A 458 3.41 2.56 49.34
CA GLY A 458 4.24 3.04 50.45
C GLY A 458 3.47 3.49 51.68
N ASP A 459 3.06 2.57 52.57
CA ASP A 459 3.32 2.71 54.01
C ASP A 459 3.01 1.44 54.83
N GLY A 460 3.97 0.50 54.76
CA GLY A 460 4.04 -0.65 55.64
C GLY A 460 5.36 -0.74 56.41
N LYS A 461 6.08 0.37 56.64
CA LYS A 461 7.20 0.53 57.61
C LYS A 461 7.91 1.87 57.43
N ASN A 462 7.36 2.95 57.99
CA ASN A 462 8.08 3.88 58.89
C ASN A 462 7.20 5.10 59.19
N LYS A 463 6.34 4.97 60.22
CA LYS A 463 5.85 6.13 60.95
C LYS A 463 7.02 6.78 61.70
N GLY A 464 7.64 7.78 61.09
CA GLY A 464 8.37 8.81 61.82
C GLY A 464 7.39 9.76 62.52
N PRO A 465 7.66 10.25 63.74
CA PRO A 465 6.66 10.90 64.56
C PRO A 465 6.29 12.27 63.97
N GLY A 466 4.98 12.48 63.82
CA GLY A 466 4.43 13.76 63.41
C GLY A 466 4.82 14.90 64.35
N LYS A 467 5.06 16.06 63.74
CA LYS A 467 4.80 17.39 64.31
C LYS A 467 3.94 18.08 63.24
N GLY A 468 2.70 18.51 63.45
CA GLY A 468 2.07 18.95 64.69
C GLY A 468 2.15 20.47 64.85
N LYS A 469 1.68 21.23 63.85
CA LYS A 469 0.70 22.34 63.96
C LYS A 469 0.59 23.07 62.63
#